data_AF-A0A3M1DEH3-F1
#
_entry.id   AF-A0A3M1DEH3-F1
#
_cell.length_a   1.000
_cell.length_b   1.000
_cell.length_c   1.000
_cell.angle_alpha   90.00
_cell.angle_beta   90.00
_cell.angle_gamma   90.00
#
_symmetry.space_group_name_H-M   'P 1'
#
loop_
_entity.id
_entity.type
_entity.pdbx_description
1 polymer ?
#
loop_
_entity_poly.entity_id
_entity_poly.type
_entity_poly.pdbx_seq_one_letter_code
_entity_poly.pdbx_strand_id
1 'polypeptide(L)'
;GLLVAGAGALIEFVARGGVTRTPLWAGLVIALGFAGHILEDQLGFMGSNLFYPFTKGRMPGLRLLRSGDATPNFLTVWLASAIMVFNLDRFSASPRLGPLYLPLAVGLPLGVLGGFYALQRRRAIRRSTEFLRQRDILTETVETEVG
;
A
#
# COMPACT_ATOMS: atom_id res chain seq x y z
N GLY A 1 -16.78 5.30 5.85
CA GLY A 1 -16.39 6.71 6.05
C GLY A 1 -17.58 7.58 6.40
N LEU A 2 -18.29 8.09 5.38
CA LEU A 2 -19.43 9.01 5.55
C LEU A 2 -20.57 8.45 6.42
N LEU A 3 -20.89 7.15 6.27
CA LEU A 3 -21.89 6.50 7.14
C LEU A 3 -21.49 6.56 8.62
N VAL A 4 -20.21 6.36 8.93
CA VAL A 4 -19.72 6.42 10.32
C VAL A 4 -19.70 7.85 10.83
N ALA A 5 -19.31 8.82 10.00
CA ALA A 5 -19.40 10.24 10.36
C ALA A 5 -20.85 10.67 10.63
N GLY A 6 -21.78 10.29 9.76
CA GLY A 6 -23.20 10.60 9.90
C GLY A 6 -23.84 9.93 11.12
N ALA A 7 -23.57 8.65 11.34
CA ALA A 7 -24.05 7.93 12.52
C ALA A 7 -23.49 8.53 13.81
N GLY A 8 -22.19 8.84 13.84
CA GLY A 8 -21.55 9.48 15.00
C GLY A 8 -22.12 10.88 15.29
N ALA A 9 -22.36 11.68 14.25
CA ALA A 9 -22.97 13.00 14.39
C ALA A 9 -24.40 12.92 14.92
N LEU A 10 -25.18 11.95 14.46
CA LEU A 10 -26.54 11.72 14.95
C LEU A 10 -26.55 11.32 16.44
N ILE A 11 -25.67 10.38 16.83
CA ILE A 11 -25.54 9.96 18.23
C ILE A 11 -25.17 11.14 19.12
N GLU A 12 -24.20 11.96 18.68
CA GLU A 12 -23.75 13.11 19.45
C GLU A 12 -24.83 14.19 19.58
N PHE A 13 -25.54 14.48 18.48
CA PHE A 13 -26.64 15.42 18.48
C PHE A 13 -27.76 15.00 19.44
N VAL A 14 -28.15 13.71 19.44
CA VAL A 14 -29.19 13.18 20.33
C VAL A 14 -28.73 13.19 21.79
N ALA A 15 -27.47 12.84 22.05
CA ALA A 15 -26.96 12.73 23.41
C ALA A 15 -26.57 14.07 24.06
N ARG A 16 -26.15 15.06 23.26
CA ARG A 16 -25.51 16.29 23.74
C ARG A 16 -26.13 17.58 23.18
N GLY A 17 -27.10 17.48 22.26
CA GLY A 17 -27.76 18.65 21.65
C GLY A 17 -26.90 19.42 20.64
N GLY A 18 -25.71 18.91 20.29
CA GLY A 18 -24.78 19.55 19.37
C GLY A 18 -23.84 18.55 18.72
N VAL A 19 -23.26 18.92 17.57
CA VAL A 19 -22.35 18.08 16.79
C VAL A 19 -20.97 18.70 16.80
N THR A 20 -19.96 17.96 17.27
CA THR A 20 -18.56 18.39 17.20
C THR A 20 -17.93 17.90 15.89
N ARG A 21 -16.63 18.19 15.70
CA ARG A 21 -15.87 17.66 14.54
C ARG A 21 -15.45 16.20 14.73
N THR A 22 -15.64 15.62 15.92
CA THR A 22 -15.18 14.26 16.26
C THR A 22 -15.74 13.19 15.32
N PRO A 23 -17.04 13.18 14.97
CA PRO A 23 -17.60 12.20 14.04
C PRO A 23 -16.99 12.29 12.64
N LEU A 24 -16.69 13.51 12.18
CA LEU A 24 -16.02 13.73 10.89
C LEU A 24 -14.62 13.09 10.90
N TRP A 25 -13.83 13.31 11.95
CA TRP A 25 -12.51 12.71 12.09
C TRP A 25 -12.58 11.18 12.15
N ALA A 26 -13.52 10.62 12.92
CA ALA A 26 -13.73 9.18 13.00
C ALA A 26 -14.09 8.58 11.63
N GLY A 27 -15.00 9.22 10.90
CA GLY A 27 -15.37 8.79 9.55
C GLY A 27 -14.21 8.88 8.56
N LEU A 28 -13.35 9.90 8.68
CA LEU A 28 -12.17 10.08 7.84
C LEU A 28 -11.13 8.98 8.11
N VAL A 29 -10.83 8.67 9.38
CA VAL A 29 -9.90 7.58 9.75
C VAL A 29 -10.37 6.25 9.17
N ILE A 30 -11.67 5.94 9.29
CA ILE A 30 -12.23 4.70 8.73
C ILE A 30 -12.18 4.70 7.21
N ALA A 31 -12.47 5.84 6.56
CA ALA A 31 -12.37 5.96 5.11
C ALA A 31 -10.94 5.72 4.62
N LEU A 32 -9.94 6.30 5.29
CA LEU A 32 -8.53 6.11 4.97
C LEU A 32 -8.07 4.67 5.21
N GLY A 33 -8.48 4.05 6.33
CA GLY A 33 -8.15 2.65 6.60
C GLY A 33 -8.73 1.68 5.55
N PHE A 34 -9.95 1.94 5.10
CA PHE A 34 -10.59 1.18 4.04
C PHE A 34 -9.93 1.42 2.67
N ALA A 35 -9.60 2.67 2.35
CA ALA A 35 -8.84 3.00 1.14
C ALA A 35 -7.46 2.33 1.14
N GLY A 36 -6.79 2.28 2.29
CA GLY A 36 -5.53 1.56 2.49
C GLY A 36 -5.65 0.08 2.17
N HIS A 37 -6.68 -0.61 2.66
CA HIS A 37 -6.95 -2.01 2.32
C HIS A 37 -7.15 -2.23 0.82
N ILE A 38 -7.97 -1.39 0.17
CA ILE A 38 -8.17 -1.48 -1.29
C ILE A 38 -6.84 -1.30 -2.03
N LEU A 39 -6.01 -0.34 -1.61
CA LEU A 39 -4.70 -0.12 -2.21
C LEU A 39 -3.79 -1.34 -2.03
N GLU A 40 -3.77 -1.95 -0.85
CA GLU A 40 -2.99 -3.16 -0.60
C GLU A 40 -3.42 -4.32 -1.50
N ASP A 41 -4.73 -4.55 -1.62
CA ASP A 41 -5.29 -5.57 -2.52
C ASP A 41 -4.90 -5.31 -3.98
N GLN A 42 -4.99 -4.04 -4.43
CA GLN A 42 -4.64 -3.65 -5.79
C GLN A 42 -3.14 -3.68 -6.07
N LEU A 43 -2.28 -3.38 -5.09
CA LEU A 43 -0.83 -3.47 -5.24
C LEU A 43 -0.34 -4.93 -5.21
N GLY A 44 -1.07 -5.79 -4.50
CA GLY A 44 -0.81 -7.21 -4.34
C GLY A 44 -1.24 -8.08 -5.53
N PHE A 45 -1.41 -9.37 -5.26
CA PHE A 45 -1.83 -10.38 -6.25
C PHE A 45 -3.35 -10.60 -6.27
N MET A 46 -4.01 -10.25 -5.16
CA MET A 46 -5.43 -10.49 -4.96
C MET A 46 -6.27 -9.59 -5.87
N GLY A 47 -6.02 -8.27 -5.87
CA GLY A 47 -6.90 -7.31 -6.53
C GLY A 47 -8.31 -7.29 -5.92
N SER A 48 -9.19 -6.46 -6.45
CA SER A 48 -10.53 -6.23 -5.90
C SER A 48 -11.53 -5.85 -7.00
N ASN A 49 -12.78 -5.64 -6.62
CA ASN A 49 -13.83 -5.13 -7.48
C ASN A 49 -14.33 -3.77 -6.93
N LEU A 50 -13.75 -2.68 -7.44
CA LEU A 50 -13.98 -1.33 -6.90
C LEU A 50 -15.42 -0.83 -7.04
N PHE A 51 -16.18 -1.34 -8.01
CA PHE A 51 -17.55 -0.88 -8.28
C PHE A 51 -18.61 -1.91 -7.92
N TYR A 52 -18.32 -2.85 -7.01
CA TYR A 52 -19.36 -3.69 -6.43
C TYR A 52 -20.42 -2.79 -5.73
N PRO A 53 -21.74 -3.03 -5.89
CA PRO A 53 -22.38 -4.15 -6.59
C PRO A 53 -22.69 -3.91 -8.08
N PHE A 54 -22.33 -2.76 -8.65
CA PHE A 54 -22.60 -2.41 -10.05
C PHE A 54 -21.84 -3.30 -11.05
N THR A 55 -20.62 -3.70 -10.70
CA THR A 55 -19.82 -4.67 -11.47
C THR A 55 -19.67 -5.97 -10.67
N LYS A 56 -19.57 -7.11 -11.36
CA LYS A 56 -19.28 -8.43 -10.75
C LYS A 56 -17.88 -8.96 -11.04
N GLY A 57 -17.17 -8.35 -12.01
CA GLY A 57 -15.81 -8.76 -12.39
C GLY A 57 -14.76 -8.28 -11.39
N ARG A 58 -13.81 -9.16 -11.06
CA ARG A 58 -12.64 -8.81 -10.23
C ARG A 58 -11.53 -8.27 -11.11
N MET A 59 -10.97 -7.12 -10.75
CA MET A 59 -9.75 -6.63 -11.39
C MET A 59 -8.53 -7.30 -10.75
N PRO A 60 -7.59 -7.85 -11.53
CA PRO A 60 -6.37 -8.40 -10.98
C PRO A 60 -5.52 -7.29 -10.36
N GLY A 61 -4.82 -7.60 -9.26
CA GLY A 61 -3.84 -6.69 -8.69
C GLY A 61 -2.61 -6.53 -9.59
N LEU A 62 -1.85 -5.46 -9.36
CA LEU A 62 -0.66 -5.10 -10.13
C LEU A 62 0.54 -6.03 -9.89
N ARG A 63 0.42 -6.95 -8.91
CA ARG A 63 1.46 -7.93 -8.53
C ARG A 63 2.79 -7.27 -8.19
N LEU A 64 2.75 -6.02 -7.73
CA LEU A 64 3.93 -5.22 -7.45
C LEU A 64 4.56 -5.63 -6.13
N LEU A 65 3.73 -5.92 -5.14
CA LEU A 65 4.12 -6.27 -3.78
C LEU A 65 3.64 -7.69 -3.46
N ARG A 66 4.47 -8.44 -2.73
CA ARG A 66 4.10 -9.73 -2.16
C ARG A 66 4.09 -9.59 -0.64
N SER A 67 3.10 -10.18 0.03
CA SER A 67 2.94 -10.06 1.50
C SER A 67 4.17 -10.54 2.28
N GLY A 68 4.91 -11.51 1.74
CA GLY A 68 6.15 -12.02 2.32
C GLY A 68 7.40 -11.18 2.04
N ASP A 69 7.30 -10.11 1.25
CA ASP A 69 8.47 -9.29 0.91
C ASP A 69 8.82 -8.36 2.09
N ALA A 70 10.02 -8.54 2.66
CA ALA A 70 10.47 -7.76 3.80
C ALA A 70 10.56 -6.25 3.51
N THR A 71 11.02 -5.87 2.31
CA THR A 71 11.26 -4.47 1.94
C THR A 71 10.00 -3.60 1.92
N PRO A 72 8.92 -3.93 1.18
CA PRO A 72 7.70 -3.12 1.20
C PRO A 72 7.02 -3.08 2.57
N ASN A 73 7.07 -4.18 3.34
CA ASN A 73 6.56 -4.21 4.71
C ASN A 73 7.34 -3.24 5.61
N PHE A 74 8.67 -3.30 5.58
CA PHE A 74 9.54 -2.39 6.33
C PHE A 74 9.28 -0.93 5.94
N LEU A 75 9.22 -0.62 4.64
CA LEU A 75 8.98 0.74 4.16
C LEU A 75 7.63 1.29 4.60
N THR A 76 6.60 0.44 4.66
CA THR A 76 5.25 0.84 5.11
C THR A 76 5.24 1.20 6.59
N VAL A 77 5.81 0.33 7.43
CA VAL A 77 5.93 0.57 8.89
C VAL A 77 6.81 1.79 9.17
N TRP A 78 7.92 1.92 8.45
CA TRP A 78 8.84 3.05 8.58
C TRP A 78 8.17 4.37 8.20
N LEU A 79 7.46 4.41 7.07
CA LEU A 79 6.70 5.59 6.64
C LEU A 79 5.68 6.01 7.70
N ALA A 80 4.89 5.08 8.21
CA ALA A 80 3.91 5.35 9.26
C ALA A 80 4.56 5.91 10.52
N SER A 81 5.68 5.31 10.95
CA SER A 81 6.44 5.74 12.13
C SER A 81 7.02 7.15 11.96
N ALA A 82 7.65 7.44 10.80
CA ALA A 82 8.23 8.74 10.51
C ALA A 82 7.17 9.85 10.47
N ILE A 83 6.01 9.59 9.86
CA ILE A 83 4.89 10.54 9.84
C ILE A 83 4.35 10.76 11.26
N MET A 84 4.22 9.71 12.06
CA MET A 84 3.73 9.83 13.44
C MET A 84 4.69 10.68 14.28
N VAL A 85 5.99 10.41 14.22
CA VAL A 85 7.01 11.19 14.92
C VAL A 85 7.01 12.66 14.47
N PHE A 86 6.91 12.91 13.17
CA PHE A 86 6.84 14.28 12.65
C PHE A 86 5.59 15.03 13.16
N ASN A 87 4.43 14.37 13.18
CA ASN A 87 3.22 14.99 13.71
C ASN A 87 3.33 15.25 15.22
N LEU A 88 3.86 14.29 15.99
CA LEU A 88 4.06 14.47 17.42
C LEU A 88 5.01 15.63 17.73
N ASP A 89 6.12 15.76 17.00
CA ASP A 89 7.05 16.88 17.19
C ASP A 89 6.44 18.22 16.77
N ARG A 90 5.75 18.27 15.62
CA ARG A 90 5.10 19.49 15.11
C ARG A 90 4.08 20.08 16.08
N PHE A 91 3.35 19.23 16.81
CA PHE A 91 2.35 19.64 17.80
C PHE A 91 2.89 19.62 19.24
N SER A 92 4.20 19.44 19.43
CA SER A 92 4.83 19.52 20.74
C SER A 92 5.04 20.97 21.20
N ALA A 93 5.28 21.15 22.50
CA ALA A 93 5.57 22.47 23.07
C ALA A 93 6.89 23.09 22.55
N SER A 94 7.82 22.26 22.07
CA SER A 94 9.11 22.71 21.54
C SER A 94 9.51 21.84 20.33
N PRO A 95 8.98 22.11 19.13
CA PRO A 95 9.30 21.35 17.93
C PRO A 95 10.80 21.40 17.62
N ARG A 96 11.40 20.24 17.32
CA ARG A 96 12.84 20.11 17.02
C ARG A 96 13.11 19.66 15.60
N LEU A 97 12.13 19.08 14.92
CA LEU A 97 12.29 18.56 13.57
C LEU A 97 12.13 19.69 12.56
N GLY A 98 13.21 19.95 11.82
CA GLY A 98 13.19 20.90 10.71
C GLY A 98 12.40 20.38 9.50
N PRO A 99 12.18 21.25 8.49
CA PRO A 99 11.42 20.91 7.28
C PRO A 99 12.07 19.78 6.45
N LEU A 100 13.37 19.54 6.63
CA LEU A 100 14.11 18.48 5.96
C LEU A 100 13.91 17.09 6.57
N TYR A 101 13.30 16.98 7.76
CA TYR A 101 13.11 15.69 8.42
C TYR A 101 12.32 14.72 7.54
N LEU A 102 11.14 15.11 7.05
CA LEU A 102 10.30 14.24 6.23
C LEU A 102 10.99 13.80 4.93
N PRO A 103 11.52 14.70 4.07
CA PRO A 103 12.18 14.25 2.84
C PRO A 103 13.40 13.37 3.10
N LEU A 104 14.12 13.55 4.22
CA LEU A 104 15.25 12.67 4.57
C LEU A 104 14.77 11.34 5.16
N ALA A 105 13.93 11.38 6.19
CA ALA A 105 13.44 10.20 6.90
C ALA A 105 12.56 9.31 6.02
N VAL A 106 11.81 9.88 5.08
CA VAL A 106 10.94 9.12 4.15
C VAL A 106 11.61 8.92 2.80
N GLY A 107 12.15 10.00 2.21
CA GLY A 107 12.69 9.96 0.86
C GLY A 107 13.93 9.10 0.73
N LEU A 108 14.84 9.11 1.71
CA LEU A 108 16.06 8.30 1.64
C LEU A 108 15.76 6.79 1.71
N PRO A 109 14.99 6.26 2.69
CA PRO A 109 14.64 4.84 2.70
C PRO A 109 13.81 4.41 1.50
N LEU A 110 12.83 5.21 1.07
CA LEU A 110 12.04 4.91 -0.14
C LEU A 110 12.93 4.85 -1.39
N GLY A 111 13.84 5.81 -1.56
CA GLY A 111 14.75 5.85 -2.69
C GLY A 111 15.72 4.67 -2.71
N VAL A 112 16.39 4.42 -1.58
CA VAL A 112 17.41 3.38 -1.46
C VAL A 112 16.79 1.98 -1.50
N LEU A 113 15.87 1.68 -0.58
CA LEU A 113 15.30 0.33 -0.45
C LEU A 113 14.25 0.06 -1.53
N GLY A 114 13.42 1.06 -1.87
CA GLY A 114 12.46 0.94 -2.96
C GLY A 114 13.14 0.81 -4.32
N GLY A 115 14.20 1.59 -4.55
CA GLY A 115 15.05 1.46 -5.74
C GLY A 115 15.71 0.09 -5.84
N PHE A 116 16.31 -0.38 -4.74
CA PHE A 116 16.90 -1.71 -4.67
C PHE A 116 15.88 -2.82 -4.91
N TYR A 117 14.71 -2.76 -4.30
CA TYR A 117 13.61 -3.70 -4.52
C TYR A 117 13.16 -3.72 -5.99
N ALA A 118 12.98 -2.55 -6.60
CA ALA A 118 12.61 -2.44 -8.01
C ALA A 118 13.67 -3.06 -8.93
N LEU A 119 14.95 -2.84 -8.63
CA LEU A 119 16.06 -3.43 -9.39
C LEU A 119 16.11 -4.96 -9.23
N GLN A 120 16.00 -5.47 -8.00
CA GLN A 120 15.94 -6.91 -7.74
C GLN A 120 14.78 -7.57 -8.48
N ARG A 121 13.59 -6.96 -8.42
CA ARG A 121 12.40 -7.47 -9.09
C ARG A 121 12.57 -7.49 -10.60
N ARG A 122 13.12 -6.43 -11.21
CA ARG A 122 13.43 -6.38 -12.64
C ARG A 122 14.41 -7.50 -13.05
N ARG A 123 15.43 -7.76 -12.24
CA ARG A 123 16.39 -8.85 -12.47
C ARG A 123 15.74 -10.23 -12.35
N ALA A 124 14.92 -10.45 -11.33
CA ALA A 124 14.22 -11.71 -11.12
C ALA A 124 13.27 -12.05 -12.28
N ILE A 125 12.50 -11.06 -12.76
CA ILE A 125 11.61 -11.24 -13.92
C ILE A 125 12.44 -11.61 -15.16
N ARG A 126 13.50 -10.86 -15.48
CA ARG A 126 14.38 -11.18 -16.63
C ARG A 126 14.92 -12.61 -16.58
N ARG A 127 15.44 -13.03 -15.41
CA ARG A 127 16.00 -14.37 -15.21
C ARG A 127 14.95 -15.47 -15.41
N SER A 128 13.72 -15.25 -14.94
CA SER A 128 12.62 -16.21 -15.12
C SER A 128 12.24 -16.39 -16.59
N THR A 129 12.20 -15.29 -17.36
CA THR A 129 11.92 -15.33 -18.80
C THR A 129 13.02 -16.05 -19.57
N GLU A 130 14.29 -15.82 -19.22
CA GLU A 130 15.43 -16.49 -19.82
C GLU A 130 15.43 -18.00 -19.55
N PHE A 131 15.13 -18.41 -18.32
CA PHE A 131 15.01 -19.83 -17.95
C PHE A 131 13.86 -20.52 -18.70
N LEU A 132 12.70 -19.86 -18.83
CA LEU A 132 11.58 -20.39 -19.62
C LEU A 132 11.99 -20.57 -21.09
N ARG A 133 12.66 -19.58 -21.67
CA ARG A 133 13.17 -19.66 -23.05
C ARG A 133 14.17 -20.80 -23.26
N GLN A 134 15.07 -21.02 -22.30
CA GLN A 134 16.01 -22.15 -22.33
C GLN A 134 15.28 -23.49 -22.27
N ARG A 135 14.22 -23.61 -21.46
CA ARG A 135 13.41 -24.84 -21.39
C ARG A 135 12.67 -25.12 -22.69
N ASP A 136 12.12 -24.09 -23.33
CA ASP A 136 11.43 -24.25 -24.61
C ASP A 136 12.40 -24.78 -25.69
N ILE A 137 13.60 -24.20 -25.78
CA ILE A 137 14.66 -24.66 -26.71
C ILE A 137 15.07 -26.11 -26.45
N LEU A 138 15.24 -26.49 -25.17
CA LEU A 138 15.57 -27.87 -24.81
C LEU A 138 14.44 -28.85 -25.16
N THR A 139 13.19 -28.43 -25.05
CA THR A 139 12.04 -29.28 -25.39
C THR A 139 11.93 -29.48 -26.90
N GLU A 140 12.12 -28.41 -27.68
CA GLU A 140 12.14 -28.48 -29.16
C GLU A 140 13.27 -29.39 -29.67
N THR A 141 14.48 -29.28 -29.09
CA THR A 141 15.63 -30.12 -29.51
C THR A 141 15.43 -31.58 -29.15
N VAL A 142 14.88 -31.89 -27.97
CA VAL A 142 14.52 -33.26 -27.60
C VAL A 142 13.46 -33.82 -28.54
N GLU A 143 12.41 -33.08 -28.89
CA GLU A 143 11.39 -33.57 -29.83
C GLU A 143 11.95 -33.89 -31.23
N THR A 144 12.96 -33.15 -31.71
CA THR A 144 13.59 -33.42 -33.01
C THR A 144 14.54 -34.61 -33.03
N GLU A 145 15.05 -35.07 -31.88
CA GLU A 145 15.97 -36.22 -31.81
C GLU A 145 15.25 -37.58 -31.67
N VAL A 146 13.95 -37.59 -31.31
CA VAL A 146 13.17 -38.83 -31.13
C VAL A 146 12.21 -39.11 -32.31
N GLY A 147 12.22 -38.28 -33.36
CA GLY A 147 11.45 -38.47 -34.60
C GLY A 147 12.31 -38.97 -35.76
#